data_AF-A0A2I0VLE0-F1
#
_entry.id   AF-A0A2I0VLE0-F1
#
_cell.length_a   1.000
_cell.length_b   1.000
_cell.length_c   1.000
_cell.angle_alpha   90.00
_cell.angle_beta   90.00
_cell.angle_gamma   90.00
#
_symmetry.space_group_name_H-M   'P 1'
#
loop_
_entity.id
_entity.type
_entity.pdbx_description
1 polymer ?
#
loop_
_entity_poly.entity_id
_entity_poly.type
_entity_poly.pdbx_seq_one_letter_code
_entity_poly.pdbx_strand_id
1 'polypeptide(L)'
;MANPLTSRAASAILLCTASFFLLFTSSNSEASSNILMAGDTLTSGKSLSVGSYNLLMQDDCNLVLYDNKISVWDSRTAGKVSKCFLHLQMNGELLIITSNATQPPLWRTETGGNFNRFVLVLKPNGNAVVFGTAVWSTGTGRMKGIDTFAVDNTNEKSVP
;
A
#
# COMPACT_ATOMS: atom_id res chain seq x y z
N MET A 1 -5.32 -81.47 -4.59
CA MET A 1 -4.36 -81.35 -3.47
C MET A 1 -4.15 -79.88 -3.17
N ALA A 2 -4.01 -79.56 -1.88
CA ALA A 2 -4.05 -78.22 -1.29
C ALA A 2 -2.81 -77.34 -1.56
N ASN A 3 -2.99 -76.03 -1.49
CA ASN A 3 -1.95 -75.02 -1.20
C ASN A 3 -1.48 -75.13 0.26
N PRO A 4 -0.25 -74.71 0.64
CA PRO A 4 -0.13 -73.37 1.28
C PRO A 4 1.22 -72.58 1.19
N LEU A 5 1.09 -71.23 1.22
CA LEU A 5 1.80 -70.18 2.05
C LEU A 5 3.34 -69.96 1.88
N THR A 6 4.01 -68.80 1.98
CA THR A 6 3.76 -67.38 2.35
C THR A 6 5.08 -66.56 2.29
N SER A 7 4.99 -65.22 2.13
CA SER A 7 5.87 -64.14 2.70
C SER A 7 7.32 -63.99 2.18
N ARG A 8 7.87 -62.81 1.83
CA ARG A 8 8.19 -61.63 2.68
C ARG A 8 8.30 -60.31 1.87
N ALA A 9 8.26 -59.19 2.60
CA ALA A 9 8.02 -57.81 2.17
C ALA A 9 9.23 -56.98 1.64
N ALA A 10 8.87 -55.89 0.94
CA ALA A 10 9.41 -54.51 0.89
C ALA A 10 10.87 -54.19 0.50
N SER A 11 11.07 -53.34 -0.53
CA SER A 11 11.64 -51.97 -0.39
C SER A 11 11.89 -51.25 -1.74
N ALA A 12 11.79 -49.91 -1.70
CA ALA A 12 11.73 -48.95 -2.80
C ALA A 12 13.07 -48.27 -3.13
N ILE A 13 13.28 -47.82 -4.38
CA ILE A 13 14.18 -46.73 -4.85
C ILE A 13 13.58 -46.24 -6.19
N LEU A 14 12.96 -45.07 -6.41
CA LEU A 14 13.22 -43.63 -6.20
C LEU A 14 14.07 -42.94 -7.30
N LEU A 15 13.40 -41.98 -7.99
CA LEU A 15 13.87 -40.82 -8.81
C LEU A 15 14.41 -41.04 -10.23
N CYS A 16 13.71 -40.48 -11.23
CA CYS A 16 14.24 -39.46 -12.17
C CYS A 16 13.27 -39.19 -13.34
N THR A 17 12.28 -38.32 -13.14
CA THR A 17 11.88 -37.40 -14.22
C THR A 17 11.78 -36.02 -13.62
N ALA A 18 12.87 -35.27 -13.78
CA ALA A 18 12.95 -33.85 -13.50
C ALA A 18 12.03 -33.11 -14.48
N SER A 19 10.72 -33.10 -14.21
CA SER A 19 9.84 -32.08 -14.76
C SER A 19 10.19 -30.78 -14.06
N PHE A 20 11.10 -30.08 -14.70
CA PHE A 20 11.56 -28.73 -14.42
C PHE A 20 10.38 -27.76 -14.52
N PHE A 21 9.50 -27.75 -13.52
CA PHE A 21 8.63 -26.61 -13.26
C PHE A 21 9.51 -25.57 -12.56
N LEU A 22 10.36 -24.89 -13.34
CA LEU A 22 10.78 -23.54 -12.99
C LEU A 22 9.51 -22.72 -12.93
N LEU A 23 8.92 -22.64 -11.75
CA LEU A 23 8.10 -21.48 -11.40
C LEU A 23 9.07 -20.30 -11.46
N PHE A 24 9.17 -19.68 -12.64
CA PHE A 24 9.43 -18.25 -12.67
C PHE A 24 8.26 -17.63 -11.92
N THR A 25 8.37 -17.56 -10.59
CA THR A 25 7.61 -16.58 -9.84
C THR A 25 8.12 -15.28 -10.41
N SER A 26 7.38 -14.73 -11.38
CA SER A 26 7.53 -13.35 -11.77
C SER A 26 7.36 -12.56 -10.49
N SER A 27 8.48 -12.14 -9.91
CA SER A 27 8.48 -11.07 -8.93
C SER A 27 7.96 -9.87 -9.69
N ASN A 28 6.65 -9.70 -9.67
CA ASN A 28 6.02 -8.43 -9.98
C ASN A 28 6.54 -7.48 -8.89
N SER A 29 7.70 -6.89 -9.14
CA SER A 29 8.13 -5.69 -8.41
C SER A 29 7.16 -4.61 -8.87
N GLU A 30 5.97 -4.61 -8.28
CA GLU A 30 5.08 -3.47 -8.33
C GLU A 30 5.93 -2.31 -7.83
N ALA A 31 6.31 -1.42 -8.73
CA ALA A 31 7.07 -0.23 -8.36
C ALA A 31 6.21 0.49 -7.32
N SER A 32 6.65 0.45 -6.05
CA SER A 32 5.92 1.10 -4.97
C SER A 32 5.89 2.59 -5.30
N SER A 33 4.68 3.11 -5.51
CA SER A 33 4.45 4.53 -5.69
C SER A 33 4.98 5.29 -4.49
N ASN A 34 5.55 6.49 -4.65
CA ASN A 34 5.87 7.36 -3.52
C ASN A 34 4.71 8.31 -3.16
N ILE A 35 3.55 8.10 -3.79
CA ILE A 35 2.38 8.98 -3.73
C ILE A 35 1.11 8.17 -3.45
N LEU A 36 0.23 8.71 -2.59
CA LEU A 36 -1.15 8.27 -2.37
C LEU A 36 -2.09 9.45 -2.60
N MET A 37 -3.05 9.32 -3.52
CA MET A 37 -4.01 10.39 -3.83
C MET A 37 -5.14 10.42 -2.80
N ALA A 38 -5.78 11.57 -2.63
CA ALA A 38 -7.01 11.64 -1.85
C ALA A 38 -8.11 10.74 -2.47
N GLY A 39 -8.81 10.00 -1.61
CA GLY A 39 -9.75 8.95 -1.99
C GLY A 39 -9.13 7.55 -2.05
N ASP A 40 -7.81 7.45 -2.23
CA ASP A 40 -7.13 6.16 -2.30
C ASP A 40 -6.84 5.59 -0.92
N THR A 41 -6.43 4.33 -0.91
CA THR A 41 -6.02 3.60 0.30
C THR A 41 -4.70 2.90 0.10
N LEU A 42 -3.90 2.84 1.16
CA LEU A 42 -2.73 1.97 1.26
C LEU A 42 -3.11 0.81 2.19
N THR A 43 -3.34 -0.36 1.61
CA THR A 43 -3.77 -1.55 2.34
C THR A 43 -2.63 -2.18 3.13
N SER A 44 -2.96 -2.99 4.15
CA SER A 44 -1.98 -3.79 4.89
C SER A 44 -1.01 -4.53 3.95
N GLY A 45 0.28 -4.49 4.29
CA GLY A 45 1.39 -5.06 3.52
C GLY A 45 1.88 -4.18 2.37
N LYS A 46 1.17 -3.10 2.02
CA LYS A 46 1.58 -2.16 0.96
C LYS A 46 2.28 -0.94 1.54
N SER A 47 3.14 -0.34 0.72
CA SER A 47 3.94 0.81 1.12
C SER A 47 4.04 1.88 0.05
N LEU A 48 4.41 3.08 0.50
CA LEU A 48 5.00 4.11 -0.36
C LEU A 48 6.52 4.07 -0.23
N SER A 49 7.26 4.15 -1.35
CA SER A 49 8.72 4.00 -1.34
C SER A 49 9.45 5.03 -2.19
N VAL A 50 10.58 5.53 -1.70
CA VAL A 50 11.51 6.37 -2.45
C VAL A 50 12.92 6.27 -1.88
N GLY A 51 13.90 5.88 -2.71
CA GLY A 51 15.26 5.64 -2.22
C GLY A 51 15.28 4.55 -1.14
N SER A 52 15.88 4.84 0.02
CA SER A 52 15.87 3.94 1.19
C SER A 52 14.63 4.06 2.06
N TYR A 53 13.76 5.04 1.81
CA TYR A 53 12.61 5.30 2.66
C TYR A 53 11.40 4.50 2.23
N ASN A 54 10.70 3.94 3.22
CA ASN A 54 9.53 3.08 3.01
C ASN A 54 8.47 3.37 4.08
N LEU A 55 7.33 3.94 3.69
CA LEU A 55 6.17 4.15 4.56
C LEU A 55 5.21 2.97 4.38
N LEU A 56 5.25 2.02 5.31
CA LEU A 56 4.55 0.73 5.24
C LEU A 56 3.34 0.71 6.16
N MET A 57 2.17 0.37 5.61
CA MET A 57 1.01 -0.01 6.40
C MET A 57 1.16 -1.49 6.77
N GLN A 58 1.58 -1.81 7.98
CA GLN A 58 1.84 -3.18 8.40
C GLN A 58 0.55 -3.98 8.63
N ASP A 59 0.68 -5.31 8.61
CA ASP A 59 -0.45 -6.24 8.83
C ASP A 59 -1.00 -6.20 10.27
N ASP A 60 -0.17 -5.75 11.22
CA ASP A 60 -0.54 -5.55 12.62
C ASP A 60 -1.23 -4.20 12.88
N CYS A 61 -1.59 -3.47 11.81
CA CYS A 61 -2.22 -2.15 11.87
C CYS A 61 -1.30 -1.00 12.32
N ASN A 62 0.02 -1.18 12.34
CA ASN A 62 0.94 -0.06 12.53
C ASN A 62 1.34 0.58 11.19
N LEU A 63 1.28 1.92 11.10
CA LEU A 63 1.89 2.64 9.98
C LEU A 63 3.30 3.03 10.39
N VAL A 64 4.30 2.56 9.63
CA VAL A 64 5.71 2.73 10.01
C VAL A 64 6.50 3.31 8.86
N LEU A 65 7.27 4.36 9.14
CA LEU A 65 8.29 4.87 8.24
C LEU A 65 9.63 4.21 8.57
N TYR A 66 10.19 3.55 7.58
CA TYR A 66 11.52 2.96 7.62
C TYR A 66 12.51 3.81 6.84
N ASP A 67 13.73 3.95 7.37
CA ASP A 67 14.93 4.24 6.60
C ASP A 67 15.74 2.93 6.51
N ASN A 68 15.82 2.37 5.31
CA ASN A 68 16.26 1.00 5.08
C ASN A 68 15.43 -0.02 5.88
N LYS A 69 16.00 -0.56 6.97
CA LYS A 69 15.35 -1.53 7.86
C LYS A 69 15.12 -0.98 9.27
N ILE A 70 15.44 0.29 9.49
CA ILE A 70 15.34 0.94 10.79
C ILE A 70 14.05 1.74 10.81
N SER A 71 13.17 1.46 11.77
CA SER A 71 11.99 2.28 12.02
C SER A 71 12.43 3.64 12.56
N VAL A 72 12.03 4.72 11.86
CA VAL A 72 12.36 6.10 12.25
C VAL A 72 11.14 6.86 12.76
N TRP A 73 9.92 6.39 12.44
CA TRP A 73 8.66 6.91 12.95
C TRP A 73 7.55 5.85 12.85
N ASP A 74 6.61 5.83 13.79
CA ASP A 74 5.43 4.95 13.74
C ASP A 74 4.18 5.58 14.39
N SER A 75 3.01 5.13 13.96
CA SER A 75 1.70 5.60 14.46
C SER A 75 1.32 5.03 15.83
N ARG A 76 2.07 4.05 16.36
CA ARG A 76 1.79 3.36 17.64
C ARG A 76 0.40 2.72 17.69
N THR A 77 0.01 2.07 16.60
CA THR A 77 -1.32 1.43 16.44
C THR A 77 -1.27 -0.09 16.32
N ALA A 78 -0.09 -0.69 16.48
CA ALA A 78 0.13 -2.13 16.40
C ALA A 78 -0.81 -2.95 17.31
N GLY A 79 -1.33 -4.05 16.79
CA GLY A 79 -2.00 -5.13 17.54
C GLY A 79 -3.39 -4.80 18.10
N LYS A 80 -3.94 -3.61 17.81
CA LYS A 80 -5.26 -3.20 18.33
C LYS A 80 -6.44 -3.91 17.65
N VAL A 81 -6.29 -4.21 16.36
CA VAL A 81 -7.30 -4.83 15.47
C VAL A 81 -6.58 -5.48 14.27
N SER A 82 -7.32 -5.94 13.26
CA SER A 82 -6.76 -6.50 12.01
C SER A 82 -7.41 -5.86 10.77
N LYS A 83 -6.80 -6.09 9.59
CA LYS A 83 -7.28 -5.61 8.28
C LYS A 83 -7.43 -4.09 8.22
N CYS A 84 -6.35 -3.39 8.59
CA CYS A 84 -6.31 -1.95 8.55
C CYS A 84 -5.81 -1.43 7.20
N PHE A 85 -6.07 -0.17 6.95
CA PHE A 85 -5.52 0.54 5.81
C PHE A 85 -5.36 2.01 6.15
N LEU A 86 -4.37 2.63 5.53
CA LEU A 86 -4.22 4.08 5.53
C LEU A 86 -5.16 4.64 4.45
N HIS A 87 -5.90 5.69 4.78
CA HIS A 87 -6.78 6.37 3.84
C HIS A 87 -6.55 7.87 3.90
N LEU A 88 -6.20 8.47 2.76
CA LEU A 88 -6.18 9.92 2.63
C LEU A 88 -7.56 10.38 2.18
N GLN A 89 -8.28 11.07 3.05
CA GLN A 89 -9.61 11.57 2.73
C GLN A 89 -9.55 12.81 1.83
N MET A 90 -10.67 13.08 1.14
CA MET A 90 -10.83 14.22 0.24
C MET A 90 -10.76 15.60 0.95
N ASN A 91 -10.82 15.62 2.27
CA ASN A 91 -10.69 16.82 3.11
C ASN A 91 -9.24 17.03 3.63
N GLY A 92 -8.29 16.20 3.23
CA GLY A 92 -6.89 16.28 3.66
C GLY A 92 -6.58 15.62 5.00
N GLU A 93 -7.54 14.91 5.58
CA GLU A 93 -7.31 14.10 6.77
C GLU A 93 -6.74 12.72 6.38
N LEU A 94 -5.65 12.33 7.03
CA LEU A 94 -5.04 11.03 6.85
C LEU A 94 -5.42 10.13 8.03
N LEU A 95 -6.03 8.98 7.75
CA LEU A 95 -6.59 8.09 8.76
C LEU A 95 -5.99 6.68 8.66
N ILE A 96 -5.83 6.03 9.81
CA ILE A 96 -5.73 4.57 9.89
C ILE A 96 -7.08 4.03 10.35
N ILE A 97 -7.75 3.26 9.50
CA ILE A 97 -9.06 2.67 9.80
C ILE A 97 -9.06 1.17 9.51
N THR A 98 -10.11 0.50 9.95
CA THR A 98 -10.34 -0.93 9.70
C THR A 98 -11.46 -1.11 8.68
N SER A 99 -11.61 -2.32 8.14
CA SER A 99 -12.79 -2.69 7.36
C SER A 99 -14.11 -2.69 8.15
N ASN A 100 -14.06 -2.63 9.49
CA ASN A 100 -15.25 -2.53 10.32
C ASN A 100 -15.64 -1.05 10.50
N ALA A 101 -16.70 -0.63 9.80
CA ALA A 101 -17.21 0.74 9.83
C ALA A 101 -17.71 1.21 11.20
N THR A 102 -17.93 0.31 12.16
CA THR A 102 -18.32 0.69 13.53
C THR A 102 -17.11 1.04 14.41
N GLN A 103 -15.89 0.72 13.99
CA GLN A 103 -14.68 1.05 14.73
C GLN A 103 -14.29 2.50 14.45
N PRO A 104 -13.96 3.29 15.49
CA PRO A 104 -13.35 4.59 15.26
C PRO A 104 -11.98 4.44 14.59
N PRO A 105 -11.45 5.50 13.97
CA PRO A 105 -10.08 5.50 13.48
C PRO A 105 -9.08 5.17 14.58
N LEU A 106 -8.07 4.37 14.25
CA LEU A 106 -6.99 4.02 15.18
C LEU A 106 -6.05 5.22 15.41
N TRP A 107 -5.90 6.05 14.38
CA TRP A 107 -5.06 7.23 14.35
C TRP A 107 -5.53 8.17 13.24
N ARG A 108 -5.27 9.46 13.42
CA ARG A 108 -5.56 10.52 12.44
C ARG A 108 -4.58 11.68 12.58
N THR A 109 -4.37 12.45 11.51
CA THR A 109 -3.50 13.64 11.52
C THR A 109 -4.13 14.88 12.15
N GLU A 110 -5.46 14.92 12.29
CA GLU A 110 -6.21 16.12 12.73
C GLU A 110 -6.03 17.34 11.81
N THR A 111 -5.78 17.09 10.54
CA THR A 111 -5.57 18.11 9.50
C THR A 111 -6.77 18.29 8.57
N GLY A 112 -7.90 17.64 8.87
CA GLY A 112 -9.10 17.69 8.05
C GLY A 112 -9.67 19.10 7.94
N GLY A 113 -10.04 19.50 6.72
CA GLY A 113 -10.60 20.82 6.43
C GLY A 113 -11.63 20.79 5.31
N ASN A 114 -11.56 21.78 4.41
CA ASN A 114 -12.42 21.81 3.24
C ASN A 114 -11.98 20.76 2.22
N PHE A 115 -12.95 20.22 1.47
CA PHE A 115 -12.69 19.32 0.36
C PHE A 115 -11.77 19.98 -0.68
N ASN A 116 -10.71 19.29 -1.06
CA ASN A 116 -9.76 19.75 -2.07
C ASN A 116 -8.98 18.58 -2.69
N ARG A 117 -8.07 18.89 -3.62
CA ARG A 117 -7.08 17.92 -4.09
C ARG A 117 -6.00 17.80 -3.03
N PHE A 118 -5.98 16.67 -2.33
CA PHE A 118 -4.87 16.34 -1.44
C PHE A 118 -4.08 15.15 -1.97
N VAL A 119 -2.79 15.13 -1.62
CA VAL A 119 -1.88 14.06 -2.01
C VAL A 119 -0.87 13.84 -0.89
N LEU A 120 -0.72 12.60 -0.45
CA LEU A 120 0.34 12.20 0.46
C LEU A 120 1.56 11.82 -0.39
N VAL A 121 2.69 12.44 -0.10
CA VAL A 121 3.95 12.21 -0.82
C VAL A 121 5.02 11.82 0.18
N LEU A 122 5.63 10.65 -0.01
CA LEU A 122 6.90 10.30 0.61
C LEU A 122 8.02 10.94 -0.23
N LYS A 123 8.78 11.85 0.40
CA LYS A 123 9.86 12.58 -0.26
C LYS A 123 11.21 11.84 -0.13
N PRO A 124 12.17 12.07 -1.04
CA PRO A 124 13.51 11.49 -0.97
C PRO A 124 14.31 11.79 0.30
N ASN A 125 13.86 12.73 1.13
CA ASN A 125 14.48 13.05 2.42
C ASN A 125 13.81 12.37 3.62
N GLY A 126 12.95 11.37 3.38
CA GLY A 126 12.27 10.60 4.41
C GLY A 126 11.06 11.29 5.04
N ASN A 127 10.73 12.52 4.63
CA ASN A 127 9.56 13.21 5.17
C ASN A 127 8.32 12.90 4.33
N ALA A 128 7.31 12.28 4.95
CA ALA A 128 6.00 12.04 4.36
C ALA A 128 5.07 13.23 4.64
N VAL A 129 4.56 13.86 3.58
CA VAL A 129 3.81 15.12 3.67
C VAL A 129 2.51 15.04 2.88
N VAL A 130 1.41 15.49 3.48
CA VAL A 130 0.16 15.75 2.77
C VAL A 130 0.24 17.16 2.17
N PHE A 131 0.21 17.24 0.84
CA PHE A 131 0.06 18.49 0.09
C PHE A 131 -1.40 18.67 -0.33
N GLY A 132 -1.80 19.93 -0.54
CA GLY A 132 -3.14 20.31 -0.97
C GLY A 132 -3.16 20.91 -2.38
N THR A 133 -3.97 21.94 -2.53
CA THR A 133 -4.29 22.62 -3.79
C THR A 133 -3.07 22.87 -4.68
N ALA A 134 -3.17 22.40 -5.92
CA ALA A 134 -2.18 22.68 -6.95
C ALA A 134 -2.18 24.19 -7.28
N VAL A 135 -0.99 24.76 -7.41
CA VAL A 135 -0.82 26.19 -7.77
C VAL A 135 -0.70 26.37 -9.29
N TRP A 136 -0.27 25.33 -10.01
CA TRP A 136 -0.11 25.34 -11.47
C TRP A 136 -0.31 23.93 -12.03
N SER A 137 -0.79 23.85 -13.28
CA SER A 137 -0.97 22.63 -14.04
C SER A 137 -0.69 22.90 -15.52
N THR A 138 -0.19 21.88 -16.25
CA THR A 138 -0.08 21.92 -17.71
C THR A 138 -1.44 21.90 -18.42
N GLY A 139 -2.51 21.52 -17.71
CA GLY A 139 -3.84 21.36 -18.31
C GLY A 139 -3.96 20.21 -19.32
N THR A 140 -2.99 19.29 -19.36
CA THR A 140 -2.94 18.20 -20.36
C THR A 140 -3.59 16.89 -19.89
N GLY A 141 -4.29 16.91 -18.76
CA GLY A 141 -5.02 15.76 -18.25
C GLY A 141 -6.10 15.31 -19.24
N ARG A 142 -6.07 14.04 -19.63
CA ARG A 142 -6.99 13.45 -20.63
C ARG A 142 -8.09 12.60 -20.01
N MET A 143 -8.15 12.52 -18.68
CA MET A 143 -9.09 11.64 -17.98
C MET A 143 -10.21 12.47 -17.35
N LYS A 144 -11.30 12.63 -18.09
CA LYS A 144 -12.54 13.22 -17.57
C LYS A 144 -13.06 12.36 -16.41
N GLY A 145 -13.08 12.89 -15.19
CA GLY A 145 -13.43 12.14 -13.97
C GLY A 145 -12.25 11.90 -13.00
N ILE A 146 -11.00 12.00 -13.48
CA ILE A 146 -9.77 12.05 -12.66
C ILE A 146 -9.15 13.46 -12.72
N ASP A 147 -9.53 14.23 -13.76
CA ASP A 147 -9.33 15.67 -13.88
C ASP A 147 -10.53 16.51 -13.43
N THR A 148 -11.67 15.91 -13.04
CA THR A 148 -12.77 16.65 -12.35
C THR A 148 -12.39 17.16 -10.98
N PHE A 149 -11.17 16.87 -10.55
CA PHE A 149 -10.54 17.40 -9.35
C PHE A 149 -9.82 18.72 -9.62
N ALA A 150 -9.69 19.19 -10.87
CA ALA A 150 -9.37 20.60 -11.08
C ALA A 150 -10.55 21.37 -10.53
N VAL A 151 -10.34 22.11 -9.44
CA VAL A 151 -11.28 23.14 -9.07
C VAL A 151 -11.42 23.98 -10.34
N ASP A 152 -12.66 24.23 -10.77
CA ASP A 152 -12.97 25.34 -11.66
C ASP A 152 -12.63 26.65 -10.91
N ASN A 153 -11.35 26.81 -10.62
CA ASN A 153 -10.76 27.98 -10.05
C ASN A 153 -10.44 28.81 -11.26
N THR A 154 -11.27 29.81 -11.50
CA THR A 154 -11.03 30.95 -12.40
C THR A 154 -9.70 31.69 -12.13
N ASN A 155 -8.87 31.19 -11.21
CA ASN A 155 -7.56 31.68 -10.80
C ASN A 155 -6.40 30.71 -11.11
N GLU A 156 -6.65 29.51 -11.67
CA GLU A 156 -5.54 28.66 -12.15
C GLU A 156 -4.89 29.33 -13.38
N LYS A 157 -3.70 29.89 -13.17
CA LYS A 157 -2.94 30.53 -14.24
C LYS A 157 -2.30 29.44 -15.09
N SER A 158 -2.98 29.06 -16.18
CA SER A 158 -2.33 28.38 -17.30
C SER A 158 -1.31 29.35 -17.91
N VAL A 159 -0.04 28.96 -17.87
CA VAL A 159 1.04 29.66 -18.57
C VAL A 159 1.54 28.70 -19.64
N PRO A 160 1.58 29.11 -20.92
CA PRO A 160 2.00 28.25 -22.03
C PRO A 160 3.43 27.75 -21.89
#